data_AF-A0A931WPK0-F1
#
_entry.id   AF-A0A931WPK0-F1
#
_cell.length_a   1.000
_cell.length_b   1.000
_cell.length_c   1.000
_cell.angle_alpha   90.00
_cell.angle_beta   90.00
_cell.angle_gamma   90.00
#
_symmetry.space_group_name_H-M   'P 1'
#
loop_
_entity.id
_entity.type
_entity.pdbx_description
1 polymer ?
#
loop_
_entity_poly.entity_id
_entity_poly.type
_entity_poly.pdbx_seq_one_letter_code
_entity_poly.pdbx_strand_id
1 'polypeptide(L)'
;METKKIYRGVKVAGIIAAASALTVAFSVLATSIGTNITVSGNSTFGDAATDVNLFTGTLQASTTALFTSGLTAYGAVESAITRATGATGSFQNFAGDLTYQGAAGGTSFYHAGVMGNFLGDTLTNTNATAHAGVIGKYSVTTSDGLVGAKAGLVGELETDIGDFAVVAILGGDGGEITPRAAFGVQYFNSTAASKFDFGLDLFHAETTGYTGSAVDYGTADIRLQNSETISNATDGVITLGGAALLNREATSSPTTDTTLTAAQSGTTFYIGTAGLDLTLPAIGGTSGVWYRFVDSTAISTTNMTIIAPANILQGPIDVNSTLVLCTSEDLISFVQTADVIGDWVEVRSDGTNWFVTGQAQAAGGITCD
;
A
#
# COMPACT_ATOMS: atom_id res chain seq x y z
N MET A 1 -34.19 -106.44 0.76
CA MET A 1 -34.99 -105.42 1.47
C MET A 1 -34.57 -104.07 0.92
N GLU A 2 -35.53 -103.31 0.41
CA GLU A 2 -35.35 -102.14 -0.45
C GLU A 2 -34.45 -101.05 0.14
N THR A 3 -33.66 -100.39 -0.72
CA THR A 3 -33.39 -98.96 -0.53
C THR A 3 -33.36 -98.28 -1.90
N LYS A 4 -34.47 -97.61 -2.16
CA LYS A 4 -34.86 -96.92 -3.39
C LYS A 4 -33.95 -95.71 -3.61
N LYS A 5 -33.01 -95.78 -4.56
CA LYS A 5 -32.26 -94.60 -5.05
C LYS A 5 -33.19 -93.78 -5.95
N ILE A 6 -33.75 -92.69 -5.40
CA ILE A 6 -34.45 -91.67 -6.17
C ILE A 6 -33.38 -90.71 -6.73
N TYR A 7 -32.96 -90.93 -7.97
CA TYR A 7 -32.29 -89.88 -8.75
C TYR A 7 -33.37 -88.96 -9.32
N ARG A 8 -33.63 -87.83 -8.66
CA ARG A 8 -34.33 -86.72 -9.29
C ARG A 8 -33.34 -85.98 -10.20
N GLY A 9 -33.33 -86.37 -11.47
CA GLY A 9 -32.76 -85.54 -12.52
C GLY A 9 -33.59 -84.27 -12.65
N VAL A 10 -33.01 -83.13 -12.31
CA VAL A 10 -33.57 -81.84 -12.71
C VAL A 10 -33.33 -81.70 -14.21
N LYS A 11 -34.38 -81.93 -15.01
CA LYS A 11 -34.40 -81.54 -16.42
C LYS A 11 -34.57 -80.02 -16.46
N VAL A 12 -33.51 -79.28 -16.75
CA VAL A 12 -33.65 -77.93 -17.31
C VAL A 12 -33.66 -78.09 -18.82
N ALA A 13 -34.86 -78.27 -19.38
CA ALA A 13 -35.12 -78.10 -20.80
C ALA A 13 -35.54 -76.64 -21.01
N GLY A 14 -34.80 -75.90 -21.83
CA GLY A 14 -35.10 -74.51 -22.14
C GLY A 14 -33.96 -73.81 -22.88
N ILE A 15 -33.68 -74.27 -24.10
CA ILE A 15 -32.84 -73.53 -25.06
C ILE A 15 -33.70 -72.40 -25.66
N ILE A 16 -33.26 -71.17 -25.40
CA ILE A 16 -33.12 -70.04 -26.34
C ILE A 16 -34.28 -69.82 -27.33
N ALA A 17 -35.16 -68.87 -27.02
CA ALA A 17 -35.84 -68.02 -28.02
C ALA A 17 -36.58 -66.84 -27.35
N ALA A 18 -35.84 -65.80 -26.96
CA ALA A 18 -36.31 -64.41 -26.95
C ALA A 18 -35.08 -63.51 -26.73
N ALA A 19 -34.80 -62.63 -27.70
CA ALA A 19 -33.85 -61.54 -27.50
C ALA A 19 -34.46 -60.54 -26.50
N SER A 20 -34.41 -60.89 -25.22
CA SER A 20 -34.69 -60.00 -24.10
C SER A 20 -33.58 -60.25 -23.10
N ALA A 21 -32.81 -59.20 -22.79
CA ALA A 21 -31.65 -59.23 -21.93
C ALA A 21 -31.77 -60.25 -20.79
N LEU A 22 -31.01 -61.35 -20.86
CA LEU A 22 -30.85 -62.27 -19.75
C LEU A 22 -30.02 -61.55 -18.68
N THR A 23 -30.68 -60.88 -17.74
CA THR A 23 -30.02 -60.35 -16.55
C THR A 23 -29.65 -61.51 -15.64
N VAL A 24 -28.46 -62.07 -15.81
CA VAL A 24 -27.92 -63.05 -14.86
C VAL A 24 -27.41 -62.29 -13.64
N ALA A 25 -28.23 -62.24 -12.59
CA ALA A 25 -27.80 -61.75 -11.28
C ALA A 25 -26.87 -62.79 -10.64
N PHE A 26 -25.55 -62.63 -10.83
CA PHE A 26 -24.57 -63.32 -10.01
C PHE A 26 -24.47 -62.61 -8.65
N SER A 27 -25.10 -63.16 -7.61
CA SER A 27 -24.76 -62.76 -6.24
C SER A 27 -23.49 -63.50 -5.81
N VAL A 28 -22.37 -62.79 -5.81
CA VAL A 28 -21.13 -63.31 -5.26
C VAL A 28 -21.20 -63.12 -3.74
N LEU A 29 -21.54 -64.18 -3.00
CA LEU A 29 -21.44 -64.24 -1.52
C LEU A 29 -19.99 -64.44 -1.05
N ALA A 30 -19.02 -63.80 -1.71
CA ALA A 30 -17.63 -63.85 -1.29
C ALA A 30 -17.37 -62.76 -0.25
N THR A 31 -16.92 -63.16 0.94
CA THR A 31 -16.51 -62.26 2.02
C THR A 31 -15.19 -61.52 1.71
N SER A 32 -14.47 -61.92 0.67
CA SER A 32 -13.37 -61.16 0.06
C SER A 32 -13.15 -61.62 -1.38
N ILE A 33 -12.84 -60.68 -2.29
CA ILE A 33 -12.39 -60.98 -3.64
C ILE A 33 -10.92 -60.59 -3.70
N GLY A 34 -10.02 -61.57 -3.80
CA GLY A 34 -8.56 -61.38 -3.74
C GLY A 34 -7.91 -60.95 -5.07
N THR A 35 -8.67 -60.47 -6.05
CA THR A 35 -8.19 -60.14 -7.41
C THR A 35 -8.80 -58.83 -7.93
N ASN A 36 -8.20 -58.26 -8.99
CA ASN A 36 -8.75 -57.10 -9.71
C ASN A 36 -10.19 -57.38 -10.16
N ILE A 37 -11.13 -56.51 -9.75
CA ILE A 37 -12.50 -56.52 -10.26
C ILE A 37 -12.58 -55.52 -11.41
N THR A 38 -12.79 -55.99 -12.63
CA THR A 38 -13.12 -55.14 -13.78
C THR A 38 -14.63 -55.15 -13.98
N VAL A 39 -15.31 -54.08 -13.58
CA VAL A 39 -16.73 -53.91 -13.86
C VAL A 39 -16.89 -53.12 -15.15
N SER A 40 -17.55 -53.72 -16.14
CA SER A 40 -17.92 -53.03 -17.40
C SER A 40 -19.35 -52.52 -17.26
N GLY A 41 -19.53 -51.21 -17.12
CA GLY A 41 -20.83 -50.54 -16.92
C GLY A 41 -20.94 -49.83 -15.57
N ASN A 42 -22.12 -49.25 -15.28
CA ASN A 42 -22.37 -48.58 -14.00
C ASN A 42 -22.33 -49.60 -12.86
N SER A 43 -21.47 -49.37 -11.88
CA SER A 43 -21.41 -50.13 -10.63
C SER A 43 -21.62 -49.19 -9.46
N THR A 44 -22.59 -49.51 -8.60
CA THR A 44 -22.77 -48.82 -7.32
C THR A 44 -21.95 -49.57 -6.28
N PHE A 45 -20.73 -49.12 -6.02
CA PHE A 45 -19.96 -49.61 -4.89
C PHE A 45 -20.46 -48.91 -3.63
N GLY A 46 -21.30 -49.59 -2.85
CA GLY A 46 -21.64 -49.16 -1.49
C GLY A 46 -23.05 -48.60 -1.27
N ASP A 47 -24.04 -49.48 -1.24
CA ASP A 47 -25.35 -49.22 -0.59
C ASP A 47 -25.37 -49.77 0.84
N ALA A 48 -24.26 -49.63 1.58
CA ALA A 48 -24.15 -50.12 2.96
C ALA A 48 -23.47 -49.11 3.89
N ALA A 49 -24.01 -47.89 3.95
CA ALA A 49 -24.03 -46.95 5.10
C ALA A 49 -22.74 -46.62 5.91
N THR A 50 -21.56 -47.17 5.62
CA THR A 50 -20.30 -46.86 6.33
C THR A 50 -19.05 -47.05 5.44
N ASP A 51 -19.24 -47.13 4.12
CA ASP A 51 -18.22 -47.50 3.13
C ASP A 51 -17.09 -46.47 3.00
N VAL A 52 -16.10 -46.59 3.88
CA VAL A 52 -14.73 -46.15 3.60
C VAL A 52 -14.20 -47.07 2.51
N ASN A 53 -14.40 -46.70 1.25
CA ASN A 53 -13.53 -47.18 0.18
C ASN A 53 -12.13 -46.62 0.47
N LEU A 54 -11.32 -47.38 1.21
CA LEU A 54 -9.91 -47.06 1.42
C LEU A 54 -9.19 -47.27 0.10
N PHE A 55 -9.09 -46.22 -0.72
CA PHE A 55 -8.19 -46.21 -1.86
C PHE A 55 -6.76 -46.08 -1.33
N THR A 56 -6.04 -47.19 -1.27
CA THR A 56 -4.59 -47.19 -0.99
C THR A 56 -3.76 -46.77 -2.21
N GLY A 57 -4.42 -46.37 -3.31
CA GLY A 57 -3.83 -45.93 -4.57
C GLY A 57 -4.59 -44.75 -5.20
N THR A 58 -4.46 -44.57 -6.50
CA THR A 58 -5.03 -43.42 -7.23
C THR A 58 -6.51 -43.63 -7.56
N LEU A 59 -7.36 -42.67 -7.20
CA LEU A 59 -8.69 -42.55 -7.77
C LEU A 59 -8.58 -41.89 -9.15
N GLN A 60 -8.84 -42.64 -10.22
CA GLN A 60 -8.88 -42.11 -11.59
C GLN A 60 -10.34 -41.94 -12.03
N ALA A 61 -10.86 -40.72 -11.97
CA ALA A 61 -12.15 -40.37 -12.58
C ALA A 61 -11.89 -39.78 -13.97
N SER A 62 -12.47 -40.38 -15.03
CA SER A 62 -12.29 -39.90 -16.40
C SER A 62 -13.03 -38.60 -16.70
N THR A 63 -14.01 -38.22 -15.87
CA THR A 63 -14.79 -36.98 -16.01
C THR A 63 -14.96 -36.25 -14.68
N THR A 64 -15.68 -36.83 -13.72
CA THR A 64 -16.05 -36.15 -12.46
C THR A 64 -15.97 -37.09 -11.27
N ALA A 65 -15.35 -36.60 -10.20
CA ALA A 65 -15.49 -37.15 -8.86
C ALA A 65 -16.38 -36.20 -8.04
N LEU A 66 -17.57 -36.64 -7.66
CA LEU A 66 -18.53 -35.84 -6.90
C LEU A 66 -18.45 -36.20 -5.41
N PHE A 67 -18.11 -35.23 -4.58
CA PHE A 67 -18.20 -35.33 -3.12
C PHE A 67 -19.43 -34.53 -2.67
N THR A 68 -20.44 -35.23 -2.15
CA THR A 68 -21.67 -34.60 -1.64
C THR A 68 -21.50 -34.00 -0.23
N SER A 69 -20.34 -34.24 0.40
CA SER A 69 -19.89 -33.66 1.66
C SER A 69 -18.43 -33.19 1.53
N GLY A 70 -17.83 -32.72 2.63
CA GLY A 70 -16.46 -32.19 2.60
C GLY A 70 -15.39 -33.23 2.26
N LEU A 71 -14.34 -32.79 1.55
CA LEU A 71 -13.10 -33.55 1.38
C LEU A 71 -12.16 -33.23 2.56
N THR A 72 -11.75 -34.26 3.32
CA THR A 72 -10.71 -34.13 4.34
C THR A 72 -9.46 -34.86 3.87
N ALA A 73 -8.33 -34.16 3.77
CA ALA A 73 -7.03 -34.74 3.45
C ALA A 73 -6.08 -34.63 4.64
N TYR A 74 -5.36 -35.71 4.95
CA TYR A 74 -4.33 -35.74 6.00
C TYR A 74 -2.94 -35.26 5.51
N GLY A 75 -2.84 -34.90 4.23
CA GLY A 75 -1.64 -34.41 3.57
C GLY A 75 -1.96 -33.26 2.60
N ALA A 76 -1.28 -33.22 1.45
CA ALA A 76 -1.55 -32.21 0.43
C ALA A 76 -2.73 -32.60 -0.47
N VAL A 77 -3.49 -31.59 -0.90
CA VAL A 77 -4.35 -31.68 -2.08
C VAL A 77 -3.64 -30.91 -3.19
N GLU A 78 -3.15 -31.62 -4.19
CA GLU A 78 -2.51 -31.03 -5.37
C GLU A 78 -3.48 -31.01 -6.54
N SER A 79 -3.54 -29.87 -7.21
CA SER A 79 -4.35 -29.62 -8.38
C SER A 79 -3.37 -29.12 -9.44
N ALA A 80 -3.31 -29.77 -10.61
CA ALA A 80 -2.37 -29.47 -11.70
C ALA A 80 -3.05 -29.63 -13.06
N ILE A 81 -2.87 -28.64 -13.95
CA ILE A 81 -3.23 -28.73 -15.37
C ILE A 81 -1.96 -28.68 -16.21
N THR A 82 -1.79 -29.68 -17.10
CA THR A 82 -0.77 -29.64 -18.16
C THR A 82 -1.45 -29.36 -19.49
N ARG A 83 -0.96 -28.36 -20.22
CA ARG A 83 -1.50 -27.98 -21.53
C ARG A 83 -0.70 -28.58 -22.68
N ALA A 84 -1.41 -29.03 -23.71
CA ALA A 84 -0.81 -29.34 -25.00
C ALA A 84 -0.49 -28.06 -25.78
N THR A 85 0.54 -28.12 -26.62
CA THR A 85 0.92 -27.03 -27.53
C THR A 85 -0.26 -26.64 -28.42
N GLY A 86 -0.57 -25.34 -28.48
CA GLY A 86 -1.64 -24.80 -29.34
C GLY A 86 -3.05 -24.80 -28.74
N ALA A 87 -3.24 -25.25 -27.49
CA ALA A 87 -4.55 -25.15 -26.83
C ALA A 87 -5.00 -23.69 -26.66
N THR A 88 -6.28 -23.39 -26.93
CA THR A 88 -6.88 -22.04 -26.82
C THR A 88 -7.95 -21.98 -25.73
N GLY A 89 -8.10 -20.83 -25.04
CA GLY A 89 -9.15 -20.59 -24.04
C GLY A 89 -8.61 -20.09 -22.68
N SER A 90 -9.51 -19.95 -21.70
CA SER A 90 -9.16 -19.72 -20.30
C SER A 90 -8.91 -21.05 -19.59
N PHE A 91 -7.94 -21.09 -18.68
CA PHE A 91 -7.56 -22.30 -17.98
C PHE A 91 -7.50 -22.02 -16.49
N GLN A 92 -8.25 -22.79 -15.71
CA GLN A 92 -8.33 -22.65 -14.27
C GLN A 92 -8.28 -24.05 -13.65
N ASN A 93 -7.35 -24.22 -12.73
CA ASN A 93 -7.09 -25.49 -12.08
C ASN A 93 -7.96 -25.70 -10.84
N PHE A 94 -8.36 -24.59 -10.23
CA PHE A 94 -9.27 -24.54 -9.10
C PHE A 94 -10.17 -23.31 -9.23
N ALA A 95 -11.48 -23.52 -9.15
CA ALA A 95 -12.51 -22.48 -9.17
C ALA A 95 -13.33 -22.59 -7.88
N GLY A 96 -13.40 -21.49 -7.12
CA GLY A 96 -14.29 -21.38 -5.98
C GLY A 96 -15.37 -20.38 -6.29
N ASP A 97 -16.54 -20.87 -6.71
CA ASP A 97 -17.69 -20.03 -6.99
C ASP A 97 -18.68 -20.10 -5.82
N LEU A 98 -19.09 -18.94 -5.30
CA LEU A 98 -20.17 -18.82 -4.34
C LEU A 98 -21.32 -18.06 -4.98
N THR A 99 -22.40 -18.76 -5.31
CA THR A 99 -23.59 -18.17 -5.93
C THR A 99 -24.74 -18.12 -4.94
N TYR A 100 -25.25 -16.90 -4.70
CA TYR A 100 -26.50 -16.72 -3.99
C TYR A 100 -27.70 -16.87 -4.92
N GLN A 101 -28.72 -17.59 -4.47
CA GLN A 101 -30.01 -17.66 -5.16
C GLN A 101 -30.99 -16.70 -4.47
N GLY A 102 -31.40 -15.63 -5.18
CA GLY A 102 -32.39 -14.67 -4.70
C GLY A 102 -31.90 -13.71 -3.60
N ALA A 103 -32.85 -13.13 -2.84
CA ALA A 103 -32.58 -12.21 -1.72
C ALA A 103 -32.10 -12.95 -0.46
N ALA A 104 -31.09 -13.82 -0.60
CA ALA A 104 -30.52 -14.60 0.49
C ALA A 104 -29.73 -13.70 1.47
N GLY A 105 -30.46 -12.96 2.32
CA GLY A 105 -29.91 -12.18 3.43
C GLY A 105 -29.75 -13.06 4.67
N GLY A 106 -28.53 -13.57 4.89
CA GLY A 106 -28.12 -14.18 6.15
C GLY A 106 -27.34 -13.20 7.05
N THR A 107 -27.15 -13.54 8.32
CA THR A 107 -26.43 -12.71 9.32
C THR A 107 -24.92 -13.01 9.41
N SER A 108 -24.35 -13.71 8.43
CA SER A 108 -22.93 -14.09 8.45
C SER A 108 -22.03 -12.93 8.03
N PHE A 109 -20.90 -12.77 8.72
CA PHE A 109 -19.98 -11.64 8.53
C PHE A 109 -19.04 -11.81 7.33
N TYR A 110 -18.67 -13.03 6.96
CA TYR A 110 -17.72 -13.31 5.88
C TYR A 110 -18.28 -14.32 4.88
N HIS A 111 -18.05 -14.02 3.60
CA HIS A 111 -18.49 -14.84 2.47
C HIS A 111 -17.39 -14.81 1.41
N ALA A 112 -16.94 -15.97 0.97
CA ALA A 112 -15.93 -16.08 -0.06
C ALA A 112 -16.07 -17.41 -0.81
N GLY A 113 -15.79 -17.40 -2.11
CA GLY A 113 -15.68 -18.64 -2.89
C GLY A 113 -14.46 -19.49 -2.48
N VAL A 114 -13.40 -18.84 -1.98
CA VAL A 114 -12.18 -19.49 -1.48
C VAL A 114 -11.66 -18.74 -0.25
N MET A 115 -11.30 -19.48 0.82
CA MET A 115 -10.64 -18.92 2.00
C MET A 115 -9.36 -19.71 2.31
N GLY A 116 -8.22 -19.03 2.37
CA GLY A 116 -6.97 -19.63 2.86
C GLY A 116 -6.69 -19.18 4.29
N ASN A 117 -6.71 -20.14 5.22
CA ASN A 117 -6.44 -19.90 6.64
C ASN A 117 -5.13 -20.55 7.04
N PHE A 118 -4.27 -19.81 7.76
CA PHE A 118 -3.13 -20.37 8.46
C PHE A 118 -3.34 -20.20 9.96
N LEU A 119 -3.49 -21.32 10.67
CA LEU A 119 -3.89 -21.35 12.08
C LEU A 119 -2.81 -22.08 12.90
N GLY A 120 -2.49 -21.53 14.06
CA GLY A 120 -1.59 -22.14 15.02
C GLY A 120 -1.60 -21.35 16.33
N ASP A 121 -1.37 -22.05 17.44
CA ASP A 121 -1.29 -21.44 18.78
C ASP A 121 0.14 -21.00 19.07
N THR A 122 1.08 -21.95 19.10
CA THR A 122 2.52 -21.70 19.23
C THR A 122 3.28 -22.26 18.04
N LEU A 123 3.81 -21.39 17.18
CA LEU A 123 4.61 -21.77 16.02
C LEU A 123 6.10 -21.70 16.38
N THR A 124 6.77 -22.85 16.44
CA THR A 124 8.16 -22.97 16.89
C THR A 124 9.19 -23.03 15.77
N ASN A 125 8.76 -23.11 14.51
CA ASN A 125 9.68 -23.20 13.38
C ASN A 125 10.26 -21.83 13.03
N THR A 126 11.48 -21.58 13.48
CA THR A 126 12.22 -20.33 13.22
C THR A 126 12.90 -20.28 11.85
N ASN A 127 12.90 -21.39 11.10
CA ASN A 127 13.54 -21.47 9.78
C ASN A 127 12.58 -21.15 8.63
N ALA A 128 11.28 -21.02 8.89
CA ALA A 128 10.30 -20.66 7.88
C ALA A 128 10.52 -19.21 7.43
N THR A 129 10.63 -18.99 6.12
CA THR A 129 10.80 -17.64 5.55
C THR A 129 9.51 -16.84 5.51
N ALA A 130 8.35 -17.52 5.51
CA ALA A 130 7.03 -16.90 5.55
C ALA A 130 5.95 -17.88 6.08
N HIS A 131 4.93 -17.31 6.71
CA HIS A 131 3.67 -17.98 7.05
C HIS A 131 2.53 -17.21 6.40
N ALA A 132 1.67 -17.90 5.64
CA ALA A 132 0.55 -17.27 4.93
C ALA A 132 -0.57 -18.28 4.70
N GLY A 133 -1.82 -17.80 4.69
CA GLY A 133 -2.98 -18.61 4.31
C GLY A 133 -3.05 -18.87 2.80
N VAL A 134 -2.68 -17.87 1.99
CA VAL A 134 -2.59 -17.97 0.52
C VAL A 134 -1.28 -17.34 0.06
N ILE A 135 -0.58 -17.98 -0.88
CA ILE A 135 0.60 -17.43 -1.56
C ILE A 135 0.37 -17.48 -3.06
N GLY A 136 0.29 -16.31 -3.70
CA GLY A 136 0.33 -16.18 -5.14
C GLY A 136 1.78 -16.21 -5.65
N LYS A 137 2.09 -17.06 -6.63
CA LYS A 137 3.42 -17.13 -7.25
C LYS A 137 3.31 -17.17 -8.77
N TYR A 138 3.97 -16.23 -9.41
CA TYR A 138 4.19 -16.24 -10.85
C TYR A 138 5.66 -16.57 -11.13
N SER A 139 5.92 -17.65 -11.87
CA SER A 139 7.27 -18.15 -12.10
C SER A 139 7.40 -18.66 -13.54
N VAL A 140 7.97 -17.82 -14.40
CA VAL A 140 8.31 -18.14 -15.79
C VAL A 140 9.82 -18.14 -15.95
N THR A 141 10.36 -19.21 -16.55
CA THR A 141 11.82 -19.48 -16.53
C THR A 141 12.56 -19.05 -17.79
N THR A 142 11.87 -18.81 -18.90
CA THR A 142 12.50 -18.53 -20.21
C THR A 142 12.05 -17.19 -20.78
N SER A 143 10.76 -17.03 -21.08
CA SER A 143 10.21 -15.77 -21.59
C SER A 143 8.68 -15.77 -21.44
N ASP A 144 8.12 -14.61 -21.12
CA ASP A 144 6.69 -14.33 -21.30
C ASP A 144 6.51 -13.06 -22.13
N GLY A 145 5.98 -13.21 -23.34
CA GLY A 145 5.70 -12.13 -24.28
C GLY A 145 4.38 -11.38 -24.02
N LEU A 146 3.63 -11.74 -22.96
CA LEU A 146 2.42 -11.02 -22.57
C LEU A 146 2.74 -9.56 -22.25
N VAL A 147 1.94 -8.64 -22.80
CA VAL A 147 2.05 -7.19 -22.56
C VAL A 147 1.23 -6.75 -21.34
N GLY A 148 0.22 -7.54 -20.96
CA GLY A 148 -0.60 -7.29 -19.76
C GLY A 148 0.06 -7.71 -18.43
N ALA A 149 -0.77 -7.77 -17.39
CA ALA A 149 -0.33 -8.01 -16.02
C ALA A 149 0.34 -9.39 -15.84
N LYS A 150 1.50 -9.39 -15.16
CA LYS A 150 2.23 -10.59 -14.73
C LYS A 150 2.36 -10.55 -13.21
N ALA A 151 1.51 -11.29 -12.52
CA ALA A 151 1.45 -11.23 -11.07
C ALA A 151 1.12 -12.61 -10.47
N GLY A 152 1.58 -12.84 -9.24
CA GLY A 152 1.16 -14.01 -8.46
C GLY A 152 -0.30 -13.93 -7.99
N LEU A 153 -0.84 -12.72 -7.86
CA LEU A 153 -2.22 -12.44 -7.47
C LEU A 153 -2.73 -11.24 -8.28
N VAL A 154 -3.97 -11.30 -8.75
CA VAL A 154 -4.67 -10.21 -9.43
C VAL A 154 -6.05 -10.07 -8.78
N GLY A 155 -6.41 -8.85 -8.39
CA GLY A 155 -7.79 -8.52 -8.01
C GLY A 155 -8.51 -7.90 -9.21
N GLU A 156 -9.74 -8.31 -9.45
CA GLU A 156 -10.56 -7.85 -10.58
C GLU A 156 -12.00 -7.61 -10.12
N LEU A 157 -12.64 -6.58 -10.67
CA LEU A 157 -14.06 -6.28 -10.49
C LEU A 157 -14.72 -6.25 -11.87
N GLU A 158 -15.77 -7.05 -12.04
CA GLU A 158 -16.49 -7.15 -13.32
C GLU A 158 -17.61 -6.10 -13.47
N THR A 159 -18.08 -5.49 -12.37
CA THR A 159 -19.27 -4.60 -12.38
C THR A 159 -19.03 -3.30 -11.62
N ASP A 160 -19.83 -2.28 -11.96
CA ASP A 160 -19.71 -0.90 -11.47
C ASP A 160 -20.04 -0.69 -9.98
N ILE A 161 -20.34 -1.75 -9.23
CA ILE A 161 -20.82 -1.66 -7.84
C ILE A 161 -19.73 -2.02 -6.82
N GLY A 162 -18.54 -2.47 -7.27
CA GLY A 162 -17.45 -2.83 -6.36
C GLY A 162 -16.64 -1.64 -5.85
N ASP A 163 -16.39 -1.59 -4.54
CA ASP A 163 -15.57 -0.54 -3.93
C ASP A 163 -14.06 -0.79 -4.10
N PHE A 164 -13.62 -2.05 -3.99
CA PHE A 164 -12.21 -2.45 -4.00
C PHE A 164 -12.01 -3.80 -4.70
N ALA A 165 -10.99 -3.90 -5.55
CA ALA A 165 -10.55 -5.18 -6.10
C ALA A 165 -9.69 -5.99 -5.11
N VAL A 166 -8.95 -5.30 -4.22
CA VAL A 166 -8.15 -5.89 -3.14
C VAL A 166 -8.27 -5.01 -1.90
N VAL A 167 -8.53 -5.61 -0.74
CA VAL A 167 -8.63 -4.90 0.53
C VAL A 167 -7.95 -5.68 1.66
N ALA A 168 -7.25 -4.96 2.54
CA ALA A 168 -6.74 -5.50 3.79
C ALA A 168 -7.72 -5.17 4.92
N ILE A 169 -8.22 -6.19 5.61
CA ILE A 169 -9.17 -6.04 6.72
C ILE A 169 -8.49 -6.49 8.01
N LEU A 170 -8.48 -5.60 9.01
CA LEU A 170 -8.12 -5.92 10.37
C LEU A 170 -9.40 -6.12 11.19
N GLY A 171 -9.56 -7.28 11.85
CA GLY A 171 -10.76 -7.54 12.64
C GLY A 171 -10.61 -8.77 13.55
N GLY A 172 -11.68 -9.07 14.29
CA GLY A 172 -11.77 -10.24 15.18
C GLY A 172 -11.26 -10.02 16.60
N ASP A 173 -11.20 -8.77 17.08
CA ASP A 173 -10.63 -8.46 18.38
C ASP A 173 -11.66 -8.36 19.52
N GLY A 174 -11.24 -8.78 20.71
CA GLY A 174 -11.89 -8.46 22.00
C GLY A 174 -11.09 -7.46 22.83
N GLY A 175 -10.03 -6.87 22.24
CA GLY A 175 -9.05 -5.98 22.88
C GLY A 175 -7.98 -5.52 21.87
N GLU A 176 -7.08 -4.62 22.26
CA GLU A 176 -6.14 -3.97 21.32
C GLU A 176 -5.24 -4.95 20.55
N ILE A 177 -5.23 -4.81 19.22
CA ILE A 177 -4.31 -5.49 18.30
C ILE A 177 -3.43 -4.46 17.58
N THR A 178 -2.15 -4.78 17.39
CA THR A 178 -1.12 -3.80 16.96
C THR A 178 -0.36 -4.23 15.69
N PRO A 179 -1.04 -4.47 14.55
CA PRO A 179 -0.34 -4.74 13.30
C PRO A 179 0.46 -3.51 12.84
N ARG A 180 1.62 -3.75 12.23
CA ARG A 180 2.54 -2.65 11.81
C ARG A 180 2.12 -1.95 10.52
N ALA A 181 1.47 -2.66 9.60
CA ALA A 181 1.05 -2.15 8.30
C ALA A 181 -0.05 -3.03 7.69
N ALA A 182 -0.89 -2.43 6.84
CA ALA A 182 -1.88 -3.15 6.02
C ALA A 182 -1.25 -3.82 4.79
N PHE A 183 -0.24 -3.19 4.20
CA PHE A 183 0.54 -3.70 3.07
C PHE A 183 2.03 -3.59 3.39
N GLY A 184 2.80 -4.61 3.02
CA GLY A 184 4.24 -4.66 3.26
C GLY A 184 4.99 -5.21 2.05
N VAL A 185 6.17 -4.64 1.78
CA VAL A 185 7.08 -5.09 0.73
C VAL A 185 8.33 -5.68 1.39
N GLN A 186 8.64 -6.94 1.08
CA GLN A 186 9.80 -7.65 1.60
C GLN A 186 10.55 -8.36 0.47
N TYR A 187 11.87 -8.50 0.61
CA TYR A 187 12.74 -9.18 -0.34
C TYR A 187 13.47 -10.35 0.32
N PHE A 188 13.64 -11.44 -0.43
CA PHE A 188 14.35 -12.64 -0.01
C PHE A 188 15.51 -12.93 -0.98
N ASN A 189 16.38 -11.94 -1.16
CA ASN A 189 17.44 -12.01 -2.16
C ASN A 189 18.82 -12.07 -1.50
N SER A 190 19.66 -13.01 -1.95
CA SER A 190 21.08 -13.09 -1.57
C SER A 190 22.00 -12.28 -2.50
N THR A 191 21.47 -11.81 -3.64
CA THR A 191 22.21 -11.05 -4.65
C THR A 191 21.88 -9.56 -4.52
N ALA A 192 22.90 -8.72 -4.32
CA ALA A 192 22.74 -7.30 -4.00
C ALA A 192 22.01 -6.46 -5.07
N ALA A 193 22.04 -6.91 -6.34
CA ALA A 193 21.34 -6.22 -7.43
C ALA A 193 19.85 -6.58 -7.55
N SER A 194 19.38 -7.62 -6.85
CA SER A 194 18.00 -8.07 -6.94
C SER A 194 17.11 -7.20 -6.04
N LYS A 195 16.33 -6.31 -6.67
CA LYS A 195 15.46 -5.34 -6.00
C LYS A 195 14.21 -5.08 -6.84
N PHE A 196 13.17 -4.55 -6.19
CA PHE A 196 12.12 -3.86 -6.90
C PHE A 196 12.60 -2.45 -7.25
N ASP A 197 12.20 -1.94 -8.41
CA ASP A 197 12.45 -0.54 -8.77
C ASP A 197 11.54 0.41 -7.98
N PHE A 198 10.32 -0.05 -7.66
CA PHE A 198 9.31 0.69 -6.91
C PHE A 198 8.66 -0.19 -5.83
N GLY A 199 8.30 0.40 -4.68
CA GLY A 199 7.57 -0.30 -3.61
C GLY A 199 6.05 -0.31 -3.84
N LEU A 200 5.51 0.79 -4.35
CA LEU A 200 4.13 0.93 -4.82
C LEU A 200 4.19 1.62 -6.18
N ASP A 201 3.58 1.00 -7.19
CA ASP A 201 3.47 1.57 -8.53
C ASP A 201 1.98 1.79 -8.85
N LEU A 202 1.60 3.06 -8.97
CA LEU A 202 0.25 3.48 -9.35
C LEU A 202 0.20 3.96 -10.80
N PHE A 203 1.26 3.72 -11.56
CA PHE A 203 1.38 4.06 -12.96
C PHE A 203 1.48 2.79 -13.80
N HIS A 204 0.79 2.75 -14.94
CA HIS A 204 0.96 1.66 -15.90
C HIS A 204 0.78 2.18 -17.33
N ALA A 205 1.53 1.61 -18.28
CA ALA A 205 1.38 1.92 -19.70
C ALA A 205 0.25 1.09 -20.33
N GLU A 206 -0.47 1.65 -21.31
CA GLU A 206 -1.60 0.99 -21.98
C GLU A 206 -1.30 -0.48 -22.33
N THR A 207 -2.20 -1.37 -21.92
CA THR A 207 -2.10 -2.79 -22.24
C THR A 207 -2.50 -2.98 -23.71
N THR A 208 -1.56 -3.37 -24.57
CA THR A 208 -1.87 -3.66 -25.97
C THR A 208 -2.74 -4.92 -26.06
N GLY A 209 -3.99 -4.78 -26.49
CA GLY A 209 -4.92 -5.91 -26.63
C GLY A 209 -6.39 -5.58 -26.40
N TYR A 210 -6.69 -4.42 -25.79
CA TYR A 210 -8.05 -3.91 -25.63
C TYR A 210 -8.16 -2.58 -26.39
N THR A 211 -8.85 -2.57 -27.53
CA THR A 211 -9.02 -1.36 -28.35
C THR A 211 -9.84 -0.32 -27.60
N GLY A 212 -9.25 0.85 -27.32
CA GLY A 212 -9.93 1.95 -26.65
C GLY A 212 -9.76 1.98 -25.12
N SER A 213 -8.76 1.28 -24.58
CA SER A 213 -8.39 1.38 -23.17
C SER A 213 -7.71 2.73 -22.91
N ALA A 214 -8.47 3.82 -22.81
CA ALA A 214 -7.95 5.05 -22.25
C ALA A 214 -7.43 4.72 -20.84
N VAL A 215 -6.11 4.77 -20.65
CA VAL A 215 -5.49 4.67 -19.32
C VAL A 215 -5.70 6.01 -18.61
N ASP A 216 -6.97 6.34 -18.39
CA ASP A 216 -7.38 7.47 -17.59
C ASP A 216 -7.67 6.92 -16.21
N TYR A 217 -6.67 6.96 -15.33
CA TYR A 217 -6.98 6.92 -13.91
C TYR A 217 -7.89 8.11 -13.65
N GLY A 218 -9.13 7.87 -13.21
CA GLY A 218 -10.00 8.97 -12.77
C GLY A 218 -9.26 9.86 -11.76
N THR A 219 -8.47 9.24 -10.86
CA THR A 219 -7.46 9.88 -10.00
C THR A 219 -6.49 8.79 -9.50
N ALA A 220 -5.18 8.96 -9.64
CA ALA A 220 -4.16 7.99 -9.20
C ALA A 220 -3.49 8.39 -7.86
N ASP A 221 -4.25 8.97 -6.94
CA ASP A 221 -3.74 9.58 -5.72
C ASP A 221 -3.54 8.57 -4.58
N ILE A 222 -2.57 8.84 -3.70
CA ILE A 222 -2.49 8.20 -2.38
C ILE A 222 -3.23 9.08 -1.37
N ARG A 223 -4.31 8.56 -0.79
CA ARG A 223 -5.05 9.25 0.28
C ARG A 223 -4.44 9.00 1.66
N LEU A 224 -4.33 10.06 2.46
CA LEU A 224 -3.82 10.05 3.83
C LEU A 224 -4.93 10.36 4.86
N GLN A 225 -4.58 10.33 6.14
CA GLN A 225 -5.51 10.61 7.25
C GLN A 225 -5.95 12.08 7.25
N ASN A 226 -7.26 12.32 7.34
CA ASN A 226 -7.96 13.62 7.21
C ASN A 226 -8.26 14.08 5.76
N SER A 227 -8.12 13.16 4.78
CA SER A 227 -8.48 13.37 3.36
C SER A 227 -7.48 14.16 2.53
N GLU A 228 -6.26 14.33 3.02
CA GLU A 228 -5.12 14.79 2.26
C GLU A 228 -4.77 13.75 1.17
N THR A 229 -4.30 14.23 0.02
CA THR A 229 -3.85 13.36 -1.07
C THR A 229 -2.43 13.70 -1.48
N ILE A 230 -1.69 12.67 -1.91
CA ILE A 230 -0.46 12.82 -2.68
C ILE A 230 -0.83 12.57 -4.14
N SER A 231 -0.83 13.63 -4.95
CA SER A 231 -1.17 13.60 -6.37
C SER A 231 0.00 14.08 -7.23
N ASN A 232 0.14 13.55 -8.45
CA ASN A 232 1.07 14.07 -9.45
C ASN A 232 0.39 14.69 -10.68
N ALA A 233 -0.93 14.91 -10.63
CA ALA A 233 -1.84 15.10 -11.77
C ALA A 233 -1.49 16.24 -12.77
N THR A 234 -0.41 17.00 -12.59
CA THR A 234 -0.02 18.07 -13.51
C THR A 234 1.50 18.26 -13.57
N ASP A 235 2.19 17.29 -14.17
CA ASP A 235 3.50 17.54 -14.84
C ASP A 235 4.77 17.35 -13.97
N GLY A 236 4.72 16.45 -12.98
CA GLY A 236 5.94 15.76 -12.54
C GLY A 236 6.73 16.38 -11.39
N VAL A 237 6.08 17.09 -10.45
CA VAL A 237 6.69 17.41 -9.14
C VAL A 237 5.72 17.04 -8.01
N ILE A 238 6.15 16.13 -7.12
CA ILE A 238 5.51 15.92 -5.81
C ILE A 238 6.35 16.66 -4.76
N THR A 239 5.92 17.86 -4.39
CA THR A 239 6.60 18.71 -3.40
C THR A 239 6.15 18.35 -1.98
N LEU A 240 7.01 17.66 -1.21
CA LEU A 240 6.79 17.36 0.22
C LEU A 240 7.43 18.46 1.09
N GLY A 241 6.92 19.68 0.99
CA GLY A 241 7.48 20.87 1.64
C GLY A 241 6.78 21.22 2.94
N GLY A 242 7.11 20.52 4.04
CA GLY A 242 6.70 20.87 5.40
C GLY A 242 5.19 20.72 5.67
N ALA A 243 4.85 20.37 6.91
CA ALA A 243 3.49 20.57 7.39
C ALA A 243 3.21 22.09 7.55
N ALA A 244 2.99 22.77 6.42
CA ALA A 244 2.31 24.05 6.20
C ALA A 244 2.49 24.46 4.73
N LEU A 245 1.57 24.07 3.83
CA LEU A 245 1.51 24.69 2.50
C LEU A 245 0.68 25.98 2.59
N LEU A 246 1.18 26.94 3.36
CA LEU A 246 0.75 28.34 3.35
C LEU A 246 2.00 29.15 2.98
N ASN A 247 1.95 29.94 1.91
CA ASN A 247 2.92 31.02 1.63
C ASN A 247 2.78 32.15 2.66
N ARG A 248 2.70 31.82 3.96
CA ARG A 248 2.67 32.79 5.04
C ARG A 248 4.12 33.07 5.38
N GLU A 249 4.48 34.35 5.36
CA GLU A 249 5.76 34.79 5.87
C GLU A 249 5.98 34.21 7.28
N ALA A 250 7.17 33.68 7.54
CA ALA A 250 7.53 33.27 8.89
C ALA A 250 7.63 34.54 9.73
N THR A 251 7.01 34.55 10.92
CA THR A 251 7.00 35.73 11.79
C THR A 251 7.52 35.39 13.18
N SER A 252 8.16 36.35 13.82
CA SER A 252 8.65 36.25 15.20
C SER A 252 8.55 37.59 15.92
N SER A 253 8.39 37.59 17.24
CA SER A 253 8.38 38.80 18.08
C SER A 253 9.27 38.58 19.29
N PRO A 254 10.60 38.73 19.14
CA PRO A 254 11.54 38.58 20.25
C PRO A 254 11.22 39.55 21.39
N THR A 255 11.40 39.10 22.63
CA THR A 255 11.19 39.91 23.84
C THR A 255 12.45 40.06 24.69
N THR A 256 13.56 39.50 24.23
CA THR A 256 14.89 39.56 24.85
C THR A 256 15.94 39.67 23.74
N ASP A 257 17.13 40.15 24.08
CA ASP A 257 18.27 40.16 23.17
C ASP A 257 18.48 38.76 22.58
N THR A 258 18.68 38.72 21.27
CA THR A 258 18.69 37.45 20.52
C THR A 258 19.76 37.48 19.45
N THR A 259 20.65 36.50 19.46
CA THR A 259 21.50 36.20 18.30
C THR A 259 20.73 35.35 17.30
N LEU A 260 20.52 35.88 16.11
CA LEU A 260 19.83 35.21 15.02
C LEU A 260 20.71 34.14 14.38
N THR A 261 20.07 33.17 13.74
CA THR A 261 20.72 32.04 13.07
C THR A 261 20.30 31.98 11.60
N ALA A 262 21.16 31.42 10.74
CA ALA A 262 20.86 31.25 9.31
C ALA A 262 19.58 30.43 9.05
N ALA A 263 19.21 29.54 9.98
CA ALA A 263 17.98 28.75 9.92
C ALA A 263 16.70 29.60 10.00
N GLN A 264 16.80 30.82 10.51
CA GLN A 264 15.68 31.77 10.60
C GLN A 264 15.56 32.67 9.37
N SER A 265 16.35 32.41 8.30
CA SER A 265 16.26 33.18 7.05
C SER A 265 14.84 33.22 6.51
N GLY A 266 14.41 34.39 6.04
CA GLY A 266 13.06 34.65 5.54
C GLY A 266 12.00 34.90 6.61
N THR A 267 12.43 35.11 7.86
CA THR A 267 11.55 35.54 8.95
C THR A 267 11.42 37.06 8.99
N THR A 268 10.19 37.56 9.13
CA THR A 268 9.92 38.93 9.58
C THR A 268 9.81 38.97 11.10
N PHE A 269 10.70 39.74 11.72
CA PHE A 269 10.71 40.03 13.14
C PHE A 269 9.89 41.29 13.39
N TYR A 270 8.74 41.13 14.05
CA TYR A 270 7.95 42.25 14.57
C TYR A 270 8.53 42.67 15.91
N ILE A 271 9.22 43.80 15.89
CA ILE A 271 9.91 44.41 17.03
C ILE A 271 9.01 45.45 17.72
N GLY A 272 9.35 45.92 18.93
CA GLY A 272 8.39 46.73 19.69
C GLY A 272 8.85 47.33 21.03
N THR A 273 7.91 47.37 21.98
CA THR A 273 7.85 48.30 23.13
C THR A 273 9.12 48.42 23.99
N ALA A 274 9.89 47.34 24.12
CA ALA A 274 11.14 47.30 24.84
C ALA A 274 12.33 47.32 23.87
N GLY A 275 13.35 48.15 24.15
CA GLY A 275 14.59 48.10 23.40
C GLY A 275 15.26 46.73 23.54
N LEU A 276 15.70 46.15 22.43
CA LEU A 276 16.38 44.84 22.37
C LEU A 276 17.49 44.90 21.34
N ASP A 277 18.50 44.05 21.55
CA ASP A 277 19.59 43.85 20.63
C ASP A 277 19.39 42.55 19.83
N LEU A 278 19.22 42.67 18.51
CA LEU A 278 19.11 41.55 17.58
C LEU A 278 20.42 41.39 16.81
N THR A 279 21.27 40.47 17.26
CA THR A 279 22.58 40.23 16.65
C THR A 279 22.45 39.32 15.43
N LEU A 280 22.90 39.77 14.27
CA LEU A 280 22.98 38.96 13.06
C LEU A 280 23.98 37.81 13.23
N PRO A 281 23.78 36.67 12.55
CA PRO A 281 24.73 35.56 12.63
C PRO A 281 26.11 35.98 12.10
N ALA A 282 27.13 35.22 12.48
CA ALA A 282 28.45 35.32 11.86
C ALA A 282 28.33 35.21 10.34
N ILE A 283 29.03 36.08 9.61
CA ILE A 283 28.83 36.24 8.15
C ILE A 283 29.17 34.97 7.35
N GLY A 284 30.10 34.14 7.85
CA GLY A 284 30.48 32.89 7.20
C GLY A 284 29.31 31.92 7.06
N GLY A 285 28.97 31.52 5.83
CA GLY A 285 27.86 30.60 5.56
C GLY A 285 26.48 31.25 5.47
N THR A 286 26.40 32.58 5.36
CA THR A 286 25.12 33.32 5.29
C THR A 286 24.73 33.77 3.88
N SER A 287 25.43 33.33 2.83
CA SER A 287 25.05 33.67 1.44
C SER A 287 23.60 33.27 1.15
N GLY A 288 22.77 34.24 0.77
CA GLY A 288 21.34 34.06 0.50
C GLY A 288 20.43 34.16 1.74
N VAL A 289 21.00 34.35 2.94
CA VAL A 289 20.23 34.59 4.17
C VAL A 289 19.68 36.00 4.16
N TRP A 290 18.41 36.15 4.56
CA TRP A 290 17.80 37.46 4.74
C TRP A 290 16.86 37.50 5.94
N TYR A 291 16.72 38.69 6.52
CA TYR A 291 15.79 38.98 7.61
C TYR A 291 15.12 40.32 7.37
N ARG A 292 13.88 40.46 7.83
CA ARG A 292 13.18 41.74 7.88
C ARG A 292 12.79 42.04 9.31
N PHE A 293 12.92 43.30 9.70
CA PHE A 293 12.57 43.81 11.02
C PHE A 293 11.56 44.93 10.82
N VAL A 294 10.42 44.84 11.48
CA VAL A 294 9.31 45.79 11.35
C VAL A 294 8.93 46.27 12.74
N ASP A 295 8.96 47.58 12.95
CA ASP A 295 8.39 48.18 14.15
C ASP A 295 6.87 47.95 14.14
N SER A 296 6.42 47.09 15.06
CA SER A 296 5.01 46.76 15.23
C SER A 296 4.34 47.59 16.32
N THR A 297 5.10 48.27 17.16
CA THR A 297 4.61 49.08 18.28
C THR A 297 5.68 50.02 18.80
N ALA A 298 5.31 51.28 19.07
CA ALA A 298 6.24 52.32 19.48
C ALA A 298 7.22 51.89 20.60
N ILE A 299 8.50 52.10 20.34
CA ILE A 299 9.63 51.79 21.21
C ILE A 299 9.69 52.82 22.33
N SER A 300 9.54 52.35 23.58
CA SER A 300 9.25 53.23 24.72
C SER A 300 10.33 53.29 25.79
N THR A 301 11.36 52.44 25.73
CA THR A 301 12.36 52.29 26.81
C THR A 301 13.77 52.70 26.41
N THR A 302 14.31 52.08 25.36
CA THR A 302 15.63 52.32 24.76
C THR A 302 15.55 51.95 23.27
N ASN A 303 16.51 52.38 22.46
CA ASN A 303 16.57 52.01 21.05
C ASN A 303 16.52 50.48 20.88
N MET A 304 15.94 50.03 19.77
CA MET A 304 16.12 48.66 19.31
C MET A 304 17.26 48.62 18.30
N THR A 305 18.16 47.65 18.43
CA THR A 305 19.33 47.58 17.57
C THR A 305 19.40 46.27 16.80
N ILE A 306 19.89 46.36 15.57
CA ILE A 306 20.31 45.22 14.78
C ILE A 306 21.82 45.31 14.66
N ILE A 307 22.51 44.31 15.21
CA ILE A 307 23.96 44.33 15.37
C ILE A 307 24.58 43.35 14.39
N ALA A 308 25.42 43.82 13.48
CA ALA A 308 26.24 42.98 12.63
C ALA A 308 27.50 42.51 13.40
N PRO A 309 28.09 41.35 13.04
CA PRO A 309 29.29 40.85 13.72
C PRO A 309 30.57 41.66 13.45
N ALA A 310 30.51 42.62 12.53
CA ALA A 310 31.58 43.53 12.12
C ALA A 310 31.00 44.70 11.31
N ASN A 311 31.86 45.65 10.95
CA ASN A 311 31.61 46.78 10.04
C ASN A 311 31.35 46.35 8.58
N ILE A 312 30.25 45.62 8.36
CA ILE A 312 29.91 44.95 7.10
C ILE A 312 28.47 45.23 6.64
N LEU A 313 27.78 46.20 7.24
CA LEU A 313 26.50 46.71 6.74
C LEU A 313 26.74 47.69 5.59
N GLN A 314 26.04 47.47 4.50
CA GLN A 314 26.17 48.26 3.26
C GLN A 314 24.79 48.56 2.68
N GLY A 315 24.50 49.83 2.40
CA GLY A 315 23.31 50.20 1.64
C GLY A 315 22.51 51.36 2.24
N PRO A 316 21.51 51.87 1.50
CA PRO A 316 20.71 53.01 1.94
C PRO A 316 19.45 52.59 2.70
N ILE A 317 19.03 53.43 3.64
CA ILE A 317 17.71 53.41 4.29
C ILE A 317 17.04 54.76 3.99
N ASP A 318 15.80 54.77 3.51
CA ASP A 318 15.04 56.01 3.32
C ASP A 318 14.42 56.47 4.65
N VAL A 319 14.91 57.56 5.22
CA VAL A 319 14.44 58.11 6.49
C VAL A 319 13.85 59.49 6.22
N ASN A 320 12.52 59.58 6.24
CA ASN A 320 11.78 60.81 5.96
C ASN A 320 12.20 61.47 4.63
N SER A 321 12.25 60.68 3.54
CA SER A 321 12.69 61.12 2.21
C SER A 321 14.15 61.56 2.12
N THR A 322 14.98 61.15 3.08
CA THR A 322 16.43 61.38 3.09
C THR A 322 17.14 60.05 3.21
N LEU A 323 18.14 59.80 2.36
CA LEU A 323 18.91 58.55 2.43
C LEU A 323 19.91 58.59 3.59
N VAL A 324 19.76 57.69 4.55
CA VAL A 324 20.75 57.32 5.56
C VAL A 324 21.58 56.18 4.98
N LEU A 325 22.90 56.36 4.85
CA LEU A 325 23.79 55.39 4.21
C LEU A 325 24.53 54.56 5.27
N CYS A 326 24.32 53.26 5.28
CA CYS A 326 25.23 52.31 5.94
C CYS A 326 26.45 52.12 5.04
N THR A 327 27.63 52.57 5.47
CA THR A 327 28.88 52.45 4.72
C THR A 327 29.96 51.76 5.55
N SER A 328 29.92 50.43 5.61
CA SER A 328 30.77 49.63 6.52
C SER A 328 30.48 49.95 7.99
N GLU A 329 29.20 49.99 8.32
CA GLU A 329 28.71 50.13 9.69
C GLU A 329 28.44 48.75 10.30
N ASP A 330 28.21 48.70 11.61
CA ASP A 330 27.87 47.47 12.33
C ASP A 330 26.59 47.57 13.17
N LEU A 331 25.97 48.74 13.25
CA LEU A 331 24.75 48.98 14.01
C LEU A 331 23.67 49.61 13.14
N ILE A 332 22.45 49.09 13.24
CA ILE A 332 21.22 49.80 12.83
C ILE A 332 20.40 50.04 14.08
N SER A 333 19.98 51.27 14.34
CA SER A 333 19.15 51.60 15.50
C SER A 333 17.78 52.10 15.06
N PHE A 334 16.70 51.50 15.57
CA PHE A 334 15.39 52.12 15.64
C PHE A 334 15.38 53.02 16.87
N VAL A 335 15.34 54.33 16.64
CA VAL A 335 15.57 55.34 17.68
C VAL A 335 14.30 55.54 18.49
N GLN A 336 14.38 55.24 19.78
CA GLN A 336 13.29 55.44 20.72
C GLN A 336 12.72 56.86 20.61
N THR A 337 11.39 56.99 20.61
CA THR A 337 10.62 58.25 20.50
C THR A 337 10.62 58.91 19.13
N ALA A 338 11.50 58.49 18.22
CA ALA A 338 11.52 58.92 16.82
C ALA A 338 11.01 57.82 15.88
N ASP A 339 10.97 56.57 16.32
CA ASP A 339 10.36 55.45 15.62
C ASP A 339 8.87 55.66 15.39
N VAL A 340 8.36 55.13 14.29
CA VAL A 340 6.94 55.08 13.98
C VAL A 340 6.54 53.66 13.59
N ILE A 341 5.40 53.21 14.10
CA ILE A 341 4.83 51.90 13.75
C ILE A 341 4.76 51.76 12.22
N GLY A 342 5.39 50.72 11.70
CA GLY A 342 5.54 50.46 10.27
C GLY A 342 6.90 50.81 9.69
N ASP A 343 7.78 51.45 10.45
CA ASP A 343 9.20 51.58 10.12
C ASP A 343 9.83 50.19 9.98
N TRP A 344 10.72 49.98 9.01
CA TRP A 344 11.29 48.66 8.75
C TRP A 344 12.68 48.72 8.12
N VAL A 345 13.46 47.66 8.35
CA VAL A 345 14.68 47.36 7.61
C VAL A 345 14.74 45.89 7.23
N GLU A 346 15.35 45.63 6.09
CA GLU A 346 15.66 44.29 5.59
C GLU A 346 17.15 44.19 5.33
N VAL A 347 17.74 43.07 5.78
CA VAL A 347 19.15 42.78 5.57
C VAL A 347 19.28 41.49 4.78
N ARG A 348 20.16 41.49 3.77
CA ARG A 348 20.45 40.33 2.91
C ARG A 348 21.95 40.09 2.84
N SER A 349 22.38 38.84 2.97
CA SER A 349 23.80 38.51 2.93
C SER A 349 24.21 37.86 1.60
N ASP A 350 25.38 38.24 1.08
CA ASP A 350 26.13 37.52 0.03
C ASP A 350 27.21 36.59 0.60
N GLY A 351 27.25 36.42 1.92
CA GLY A 351 28.29 35.68 2.64
C GLY A 351 29.55 36.49 2.97
N THR A 352 29.58 37.78 2.62
CA THR A 352 30.69 38.73 2.92
C THR A 352 30.18 40.03 3.56
N ASN A 353 29.08 40.58 3.06
CA ASN A 353 28.44 41.79 3.58
C ASN A 353 26.96 41.55 3.85
N TRP A 354 26.39 42.38 4.71
CA TRP A 354 24.94 42.52 4.88
C TRP A 354 24.47 43.74 4.10
N PHE A 355 23.72 43.53 3.03
CA PHE A 355 23.08 44.58 2.25
C PHE A 355 21.78 45.01 2.92
N VAL A 356 21.70 46.29 3.24
CA VAL A 356 20.60 46.90 3.97
C VAL A 356 19.70 47.68 3.02
N THR A 357 18.39 47.58 3.24
CA THR A 357 17.38 48.49 2.70
C THR A 357 16.31 48.71 3.75
N GLY A 358 15.60 49.83 3.72
CA GLY A 358 14.55 50.09 4.70
C GLY A 358 13.89 51.43 4.51
N GLN A 359 12.93 51.70 5.39
CA GLN A 359 12.17 52.93 5.41
C GLN A 359 11.85 53.33 6.86
N ALA A 360 11.97 54.62 7.16
CA ALA A 360 11.45 55.24 8.37
C ALA A 360 10.64 56.49 8.04
N GLN A 361 9.50 56.69 8.71
CA GLN A 361 8.61 57.82 8.45
C GLN A 361 9.16 59.13 9.03
N ALA A 362 9.69 59.10 10.26
CA ALA A 362 10.17 60.29 10.95
C ALA A 362 11.68 60.48 10.77
N ALA A 363 12.10 61.75 10.76
CA ALA A 363 13.53 62.08 10.67
C ALA A 363 14.28 61.52 11.88
N GLY A 364 15.32 60.72 11.62
CA GLY A 364 16.11 60.06 12.66
C GLY A 364 15.40 58.87 13.31
N GLY A 365 14.26 58.40 12.80
CA GLY A 365 13.58 57.20 13.33
C GLY A 365 14.40 55.92 13.17
N ILE A 366 15.23 55.85 12.12
CA ILE A 366 16.26 54.83 11.97
C ILE A 366 17.62 55.50 11.71
N THR A 367 18.67 55.00 12.36
CA THR A 367 20.07 55.38 12.12
C THR A 367 20.91 54.16 11.77
N CYS A 368 22.07 54.40 11.15
CA CYS A 368 23.08 53.39 10.86
C CYS A 368 24.44 53.96 11.22
N ASP A 369 25.18 53.28 12.10
CA ASP A 369 26.37 53.81 12.78
C ASP A 369 27.37 52.74 13.25
#